data_AF-E0STI0-F1
#
_entry.id   AF-E0STI0-F1
#
_cell.length_a   1.000
_cell.length_b   1.000
_cell.length_c   1.000
_cell.angle_alpha   90.00
_cell.angle_beta   90.00
_cell.angle_gamma   90.00
#
_symmetry.space_group_name_H-M   'P 1'
#
loop_
_entity.id
_entity.type
_entity.pdbx_description
1 polymer ?
#
loop_
_entity_poly.entity_id
_entity_poly.type
_entity_poly.pdbx_seq_one_letter_code
_entity_poly.pdbx_strand_id
1 'polypeptide(L)'
;MAVKIGRRVFISKAQALEYFSRKLRAMKNRGMFWDDELYELFKHHPRFAEKTQNLEVKGFVVKDNPLRRSSFTVYAVLEDGSVVDFSYRKCIENAFNPAARLRIHRLNVIQAFRRAVEDQIIEFKESRRFDRYVILDNGVLARDDEVHVHHEPQFEDLLEEFLRTKRLTLESNTDKRSRRWDKL
;
A
#
# COMPACT_ATOMS: atom_id res chain seq x y z
N MET A 1 -20.63 10.96 1.12
CA MET A 1 -20.88 9.84 0.18
C MET A 1 -21.15 8.59 1.00
N ALA A 2 -22.25 7.89 0.74
CA ALA A 2 -22.53 6.61 1.39
C ALA A 2 -21.68 5.51 0.75
N VAL A 3 -21.20 4.57 1.55
CA VAL A 3 -20.33 3.46 1.10
C VAL A 3 -20.97 2.14 1.49
N LYS A 4 -21.08 1.22 0.53
CA LYS A 4 -21.55 -0.14 0.77
C LYS A 4 -20.36 -1.05 1.11
N ILE A 5 -20.44 -1.75 2.24
CA ILE A 5 -19.44 -2.75 2.67
C ILE A 5 -20.20 -4.01 3.05
N GLY A 6 -20.05 -5.06 2.24
CA GLY A 6 -20.90 -6.25 2.31
C GLY A 6 -22.37 -5.90 2.12
N ARG A 7 -23.21 -6.32 3.07
CA ARG A 7 -24.67 -6.08 3.02
C ARG A 7 -25.08 -4.73 3.61
N ARG A 8 -24.15 -3.98 4.23
CA ARG A 8 -24.46 -2.72 4.92
C ARG A 8 -24.07 -1.51 4.10
N VAL A 9 -24.85 -0.46 4.25
CA VAL A 9 -24.57 0.87 3.72
C VAL A 9 -24.25 1.79 4.89
N PHE A 10 -23.10 2.45 4.81
CA PHE A 10 -22.63 3.39 5.82
C PHE A 10 -22.69 4.81 5.24
N ILE A 11 -23.40 5.70 5.93
CA ILE A 11 -23.55 7.09 5.48
C ILE A 11 -22.32 7.95 5.82
N SER A 12 -21.49 7.51 6.77
CA SER A 12 -20.28 8.22 7.18
C SER A 12 -19.14 7.27 7.62
N LYS A 13 -17.91 7.76 7.50
CA LYS A 13 -16.69 7.07 8.00
C LYS A 13 -16.79 6.76 9.49
N ALA A 14 -17.30 7.69 10.28
CA ALA A 14 -17.46 7.54 11.73
C ALA A 14 -18.39 6.37 12.07
N GLN A 15 -19.54 6.27 11.38
CA GLN A 15 -20.50 5.18 11.57
C GLN A 15 -19.87 3.81 11.26
N ALA A 16 -19.11 3.71 10.16
CA ALA A 16 -18.40 2.47 9.82
C ALA A 16 -17.34 2.11 10.86
N LEU A 17 -16.57 3.10 11.33
CA LEU A 17 -15.53 2.90 12.34
C LEU A 17 -16.11 2.39 13.67
N GLU A 18 -17.20 2.98 14.12
CA GLU A 18 -17.90 2.58 15.34
C GLU A 18 -18.44 1.15 15.21
N TYR A 19 -19.13 0.86 14.11
CA TYR A 19 -19.70 -0.45 13.83
C TYR A 19 -18.64 -1.55 13.87
N PHE A 20 -17.59 -1.44 13.04
CA PHE A 20 -16.53 -2.44 12.99
C PHE A 20 -15.72 -2.48 14.29
N SER A 21 -15.51 -1.35 14.97
CA SER A 21 -14.82 -1.35 16.26
C SER A 21 -15.59 -2.14 17.31
N ARG A 22 -16.91 -1.95 17.42
CA ARG A 22 -17.75 -2.69 18.37
C ARG A 22 -17.77 -4.19 18.03
N LYS A 23 -17.94 -4.51 16.75
CA LYS A 23 -17.94 -5.89 16.24
C LYS A 23 -16.63 -6.62 16.55
N LEU A 24 -15.49 -6.02 16.21
CA LEU A 24 -14.17 -6.62 16.40
C LEU A 24 -13.79 -6.74 17.88
N ARG A 25 -14.20 -5.77 18.72
CA ARG A 25 -14.03 -5.89 20.18
C ARG A 25 -14.78 -7.09 20.75
N ALA A 26 -16.00 -7.37 20.26
CA ALA A 26 -16.77 -8.54 20.70
C ALA A 26 -16.12 -9.86 20.28
N MET A 27 -15.35 -9.88 19.19
CA MET A 27 -14.65 -11.07 18.67
C MET A 27 -13.24 -11.25 19.23
N LYS A 28 -12.77 -10.31 20.06
CA LYS A 28 -11.42 -10.35 20.64
C LYS A 28 -11.22 -11.65 21.43
N ASN A 29 -10.14 -12.36 21.11
CA ASN A 29 -9.73 -13.62 21.73
C ASN A 29 -10.77 -14.76 21.66
N ARG A 30 -11.74 -14.70 20.72
CA ARG A 30 -12.74 -15.77 20.51
C ARG A 30 -12.29 -16.90 19.58
N GLY A 31 -11.00 -16.94 19.22
CA GLY A 31 -10.48 -17.84 18.20
C GLY A 31 -10.76 -17.34 16.77
N MET A 32 -10.67 -18.25 15.81
CA MET A 32 -10.92 -17.95 14.40
C MET A 32 -12.42 -17.89 14.12
N PHE A 33 -12.85 -16.91 13.33
CA PHE A 33 -14.24 -16.77 12.90
C PHE A 33 -14.30 -16.30 11.45
N TRP A 34 -15.37 -16.68 10.75
CA TRP A 34 -15.69 -16.13 9.43
C TRP A 34 -16.65 -14.94 9.56
N ASP A 35 -16.46 -13.93 8.72
CA ASP A 35 -17.35 -12.78 8.66
C ASP A 35 -17.35 -12.12 7.28
N ASP A 36 -18.48 -12.23 6.56
CA ASP A 36 -18.61 -11.72 5.19
C ASP A 36 -18.34 -10.21 5.10
N GLU A 37 -18.85 -9.43 6.05
CA GLU A 37 -18.69 -7.96 6.03
C GLU A 37 -17.25 -7.53 6.28
N LEU A 38 -16.53 -8.25 7.15
CA LEU A 38 -15.12 -8.01 7.41
C LEU A 38 -14.25 -8.42 6.22
N TYR A 39 -14.62 -9.50 5.52
CA TYR A 39 -13.95 -9.89 4.28
C TYR A 39 -14.15 -8.84 3.18
N GLU A 40 -15.38 -8.38 2.96
CA GLU A 40 -15.65 -7.29 2.03
C GLU A 40 -14.93 -6.00 2.43
N LEU A 41 -14.83 -5.70 3.73
CA LEU A 41 -14.01 -4.60 4.21
C LEU A 41 -12.53 -4.79 3.87
N PHE A 42 -11.98 -5.99 4.09
CA PHE A 42 -10.57 -6.28 3.89
C PHE A 42 -10.14 -6.10 2.43
N LYS A 43 -11.03 -6.36 1.46
CA LYS A 43 -10.79 -6.07 0.03
C LYS A 43 -10.46 -4.61 -0.27
N HIS A 44 -10.86 -3.67 0.60
CA HIS A 44 -10.49 -2.25 0.48
C HIS A 44 -9.09 -1.92 1.01
N HIS A 45 -8.36 -2.90 1.56
CA HIS A 45 -6.97 -2.71 1.95
C HIS A 45 -6.10 -2.44 0.71
N PRO A 46 -5.20 -1.44 0.72
CA PRO A 46 -4.46 -1.06 -0.48
C PRO A 46 -3.44 -2.15 -0.89
N ARG A 47 -3.02 -2.97 0.08
CA ARG A 47 -2.15 -4.13 -0.11
C ARG A 47 -2.93 -5.44 -0.01
N PHE A 48 -4.21 -5.49 -0.39
CA PHE A 48 -5.03 -6.71 -0.26
C PHE A 48 -4.38 -7.89 -1.00
N ALA A 49 -4.13 -7.74 -2.31
CA ALA A 49 -3.52 -8.80 -3.14
C ALA A 49 -2.14 -9.23 -2.65
N GLU A 50 -1.32 -8.28 -2.19
CA GLU A 50 0.01 -8.57 -1.64
C GLU A 50 -0.08 -9.31 -0.31
N LYS A 51 -0.99 -8.91 0.59
CA LYS A 51 -1.20 -9.57 1.88
C LYS A 51 -1.79 -10.96 1.73
N THR A 52 -2.70 -11.18 0.78
CA THR A 52 -3.27 -12.51 0.56
C THR A 52 -2.37 -13.38 -0.31
N GLN A 53 -1.41 -12.82 -1.04
CA GLN A 53 -0.61 -13.56 -2.04
C GLN A 53 -1.47 -14.35 -3.03
N ASN A 54 -2.69 -13.85 -3.29
CA ASN A 54 -3.76 -14.52 -4.05
C ASN A 54 -4.32 -15.82 -3.45
N LEU A 55 -3.98 -16.13 -2.19
CA LEU A 55 -4.58 -17.22 -1.42
C LEU A 55 -5.98 -16.85 -0.92
N GLU A 56 -6.80 -17.88 -0.71
CA GLU A 56 -8.11 -17.69 -0.07
C GLU A 56 -7.97 -17.33 1.42
N VAL A 57 -8.82 -16.41 1.89
CA VAL A 57 -8.98 -16.14 3.32
C VAL A 57 -9.94 -17.19 3.89
N LYS A 58 -9.50 -17.96 4.90
CA LYS A 58 -10.34 -18.94 5.61
C LYS A 58 -11.06 -18.36 6.81
N GLY A 59 -10.55 -17.26 7.38
CA GLY A 59 -11.17 -16.62 8.54
C GLY A 59 -10.37 -15.45 9.07
N PHE A 60 -10.81 -14.96 10.22
CA PHE A 60 -10.23 -13.84 10.92
C PHE A 60 -9.95 -14.20 12.38
N VAL A 61 -8.92 -13.60 12.94
CA VAL A 61 -8.61 -13.66 14.36
C VAL A 61 -8.37 -12.25 14.87
N VAL A 62 -8.92 -11.94 16.05
CA VAL A 62 -8.66 -10.67 16.73
C VAL A 62 -7.89 -10.96 18.01
N LYS A 63 -6.67 -10.46 18.10
CA LYS A 63 -5.79 -10.65 19.28
C LYS A 63 -5.50 -9.32 19.96
N ASP A 64 -5.16 -9.37 21.23
CA ASP A 64 -4.51 -8.27 21.94
C ASP A 64 -3.26 -7.80 21.20
N ASN A 65 -3.07 -6.48 21.17
CA ASN A 65 -1.81 -5.92 20.70
C ASN A 65 -0.78 -6.02 21.85
N PRO A 66 0.32 -6.78 21.69
CA PRO A 66 1.31 -6.96 22.76
C PRO A 66 1.98 -5.65 23.18
N LEU A 67 2.09 -4.67 22.27
CA LEU A 67 2.68 -3.36 22.54
C LEU A 67 1.70 -2.39 23.22
N ARG A 68 0.39 -2.61 23.06
CA ARG A 68 -0.67 -1.73 23.58
C ARG A 68 -1.90 -2.54 23.98
N ARG A 69 -1.93 -3.03 25.22
CA ARG A 69 -2.99 -3.91 25.78
C ARG A 69 -4.42 -3.35 25.67
N SER A 70 -4.58 -2.02 25.56
CA SER A 70 -5.87 -1.37 25.33
C SER A 70 -6.37 -1.46 23.89
N SER A 71 -5.56 -1.99 22.97
CA SER A 71 -5.87 -2.14 21.55
C SER A 71 -5.82 -3.59 21.09
N PHE A 72 -6.32 -3.85 19.90
CA PHE A 72 -6.33 -5.17 19.27
C PHE A 72 -5.78 -5.07 17.85
N THR A 73 -5.25 -6.19 17.36
CA THR A 73 -4.84 -6.37 15.96
C THR A 73 -5.77 -7.39 15.31
N VAL A 74 -6.21 -7.08 14.10
CA VAL A 74 -7.03 -7.98 13.28
C VAL A 74 -6.10 -8.71 12.33
N TYR A 75 -6.29 -10.01 12.22
CA TYR A 75 -5.54 -10.87 11.34
C TYR A 75 -6.49 -11.63 10.41
N ALA A 76 -6.13 -11.76 9.14
CA ALA A 76 -6.73 -12.71 8.22
C ALA A 76 -5.90 -14.01 8.24
N VAL A 77 -6.56 -15.15 8.33
CA VAL A 77 -5.97 -16.49 8.23
C VAL A 77 -6.17 -16.98 6.81
N LEU A 78 -5.08 -17.32 6.13
CA LEU A 78 -5.10 -17.79 4.74
C LEU A 78 -5.22 -19.32 4.69
N GLU A 79 -5.49 -19.86 3.50
CA GLU A 79 -5.71 -21.30 3.31
C GLU A 79 -4.51 -22.20 3.60
N ASP A 80 -3.30 -21.65 3.47
CA ASP A 80 -2.05 -22.32 3.86
C ASP A 80 -1.78 -22.25 5.38
N GLY A 81 -2.70 -21.65 6.15
CA GLY A 81 -2.58 -21.44 7.59
C GLY A 81 -1.74 -20.23 7.98
N SER A 82 -1.14 -19.53 7.02
CA SER A 82 -0.42 -18.28 7.29
C SER A 82 -1.38 -17.18 7.74
N VAL A 83 -0.84 -16.19 8.43
CA VAL A 83 -1.63 -15.16 9.10
C VAL A 83 -1.07 -13.78 8.76
N VAL A 84 -1.93 -12.90 8.25
CA VAL A 84 -1.56 -11.53 7.87
C VAL A 84 -2.37 -10.51 8.65
N ASP A 85 -1.67 -9.56 9.26
CA ASP A 85 -2.31 -8.45 9.98
C ASP A 85 -2.97 -7.48 9.00
N PHE A 86 -4.01 -6.76 9.40
CA PHE A 86 -4.47 -5.59 8.64
C PHE A 86 -5.19 -4.57 9.51
N SER A 87 -5.23 -3.33 9.03
CA SER A 87 -5.94 -2.24 9.70
C SER A 87 -7.33 -2.05 9.09
N TYR A 88 -8.37 -2.48 9.81
CA TYR A 88 -9.77 -2.24 9.41
C TYR A 88 -10.05 -0.73 9.26
N ARG A 89 -9.38 0.12 10.04
CA ARG A 89 -9.50 1.59 9.92
C ARG A 89 -8.98 2.11 8.58
N LYS A 90 -7.83 1.62 8.12
CA LYS A 90 -7.30 1.94 6.78
C LYS A 90 -8.21 1.45 5.67
N CYS A 91 -8.82 0.27 5.85
CA CYS A 91 -9.80 -0.27 4.90
C CYS A 91 -11.02 0.66 4.79
N ILE A 92 -11.58 1.11 5.92
CA ILE A 92 -12.70 2.06 5.93
C ILE A 92 -12.30 3.38 5.30
N GLU A 93 -11.13 3.92 5.63
CA GLU A 93 -10.62 5.15 5.04
C GLU A 93 -10.55 5.06 3.51
N ASN A 94 -10.01 3.98 2.96
CA ASN A 94 -9.97 3.76 1.52
C ASN A 94 -11.34 3.53 0.90
N ALA A 95 -12.27 2.90 1.63
CA ALA A 95 -13.63 2.70 1.14
C ALA A 95 -14.38 4.05 1.00
N PHE A 96 -14.14 5.01 1.90
CA PHE A 96 -14.71 6.36 1.84
C PHE A 96 -13.91 7.35 0.98
N ASN A 97 -12.66 7.02 0.64
CA ASN A 97 -11.81 7.83 -0.22
C ASN A 97 -11.12 6.97 -1.29
N PRO A 98 -11.82 6.58 -2.37
CA PRO A 98 -11.22 5.79 -3.46
C PRO A 98 -10.03 6.50 -4.12
N ALA A 99 -10.02 7.85 -4.14
CA ALA A 99 -8.88 8.62 -4.64
C ALA A 99 -7.61 8.38 -3.80
N ALA A 100 -7.74 8.10 -2.50
CA ALA A 100 -6.61 7.69 -1.66
C ALA A 100 -6.03 6.33 -2.11
N ARG A 101 -6.86 5.39 -2.59
CA ARG A 101 -6.39 4.12 -3.14
C ARG A 101 -5.56 4.32 -4.41
N LEU A 102 -6.04 5.17 -5.32
CA LEU A 102 -5.29 5.54 -6.54
C LEU A 102 -3.98 6.24 -6.21
N ARG A 103 -3.99 7.15 -5.22
CA ARG A 103 -2.78 7.83 -4.74
C ARG A 103 -1.78 6.83 -4.15
N ILE A 104 -2.22 5.89 -3.32
CA ILE A 104 -1.33 4.86 -2.75
C ILE A 104 -0.77 3.95 -3.85
N HIS A 105 -1.59 3.55 -4.83
CA HIS A 105 -1.11 2.77 -5.97
C HIS A 105 -0.03 3.54 -6.74
N ARG A 106 -0.29 4.80 -7.08
CA ARG A 106 0.68 5.68 -7.75
C ARG A 106 1.98 5.79 -6.95
N LEU A 107 1.89 6.01 -5.64
CA LEU A 107 3.07 6.06 -4.77
C LEU A 107 3.84 4.73 -4.75
N ASN A 108 3.15 3.59 -4.67
CA ASN A 108 3.80 2.28 -4.69
C ASN A 108 4.52 2.03 -6.02
N VAL A 109 3.91 2.41 -7.15
CA VAL A 109 4.54 2.29 -8.47
C VAL A 109 5.78 3.20 -8.57
N ILE A 110 5.69 4.45 -8.12
CA ILE A 110 6.84 5.37 -8.07
C ILE A 110 7.97 4.77 -7.22
N GLN A 111 7.66 4.19 -6.05
CA GLN A 111 8.66 3.56 -5.20
C GLN A 111 9.28 2.30 -5.83
N ALA A 112 8.50 1.51 -6.57
CA ALA A 112 9.01 0.38 -7.32
C ALA A 112 9.99 0.82 -8.42
N PHE A 113 9.68 1.90 -9.14
CA PHE A 113 10.62 2.50 -10.10
C PHE A 113 11.88 3.02 -9.43
N ARG A 114 11.78 3.73 -8.29
CA ARG A 114 12.95 4.20 -7.52
C ARG A 114 13.86 3.03 -7.14
N ARG A 115 13.26 1.94 -6.63
CA ARG A 115 14.00 0.75 -6.24
C ARG A 115 14.66 0.05 -7.42
N ALA A 116 14.02 0.03 -8.59
CA ALA A 116 14.59 -0.58 -9.79
C ALA A 116 15.86 0.12 -10.31
N VAL A 117 16.07 1.39 -9.94
CA VAL A 117 17.27 2.17 -10.31
C VAL A 117 18.18 2.48 -9.13
N GLU A 118 17.85 1.97 -7.93
CA GLU A 118 18.56 2.29 -6.69
C GLU A 118 20.03 1.91 -6.76
N ASP A 119 20.34 0.72 -7.28
CA ASP A 119 21.72 0.25 -7.43
C ASP A 119 22.53 1.14 -8.38
N GLN A 120 21.93 1.62 -9.47
CA GLN A 120 22.58 2.55 -10.41
C GLN A 120 22.87 3.91 -9.75
N ILE A 121 21.95 4.39 -8.90
CA ILE A 121 22.14 5.63 -8.15
C ILE A 121 23.26 5.48 -7.12
N ILE A 122 23.32 4.34 -6.44
CA ILE A 122 24.39 4.03 -5.47
C ILE A 122 25.72 3.97 -6.20
N GLU A 123 25.83 3.21 -7.28
CA GLU A 123 27.04 3.09 -8.09
C GLU A 123 27.52 4.46 -8.61
N PHE A 124 26.61 5.28 -9.13
CA PHE A 124 26.93 6.63 -9.57
C PHE A 124 27.48 7.50 -8.43
N LYS A 125 26.87 7.47 -7.24
CA LYS A 125 27.34 8.22 -6.07
C LYS A 125 28.72 7.75 -5.61
N GLU A 126 28.93 6.44 -5.56
CA GLU A 126 30.20 5.85 -5.14
C GLU A 126 31.31 6.13 -6.16
N SER A 127 31.02 6.12 -7.47
CA SER A 127 32.00 6.47 -8.52
C SER A 127 32.52 7.91 -8.42
N ARG A 128 31.76 8.80 -7.77
CA ARG A 128 32.12 10.20 -7.56
C ARG A 128 32.76 10.44 -6.19
N ARG A 129 32.78 9.44 -5.31
CA ARG A 129 33.37 9.54 -3.98
C ARG A 129 34.85 9.21 -4.04
N PHE A 130 35.63 10.00 -3.31
CA PHE A 130 37.04 9.80 -3.08
C PHE A 130 37.34 10.07 -1.61
N ASP A 131 37.39 9.01 -0.81
CA ASP A 131 37.48 9.09 0.66
C ASP A 131 36.36 10.00 1.24
N ARG A 132 36.70 11.16 1.81
CA ARG A 132 35.74 12.13 2.38
C ARG A 132 35.29 13.21 1.39
N TYR A 133 35.61 13.05 0.12
CA TYR A 133 35.32 14.03 -0.92
C TYR A 133 34.37 13.46 -1.97
N VAL A 134 33.65 14.35 -2.63
CA VAL A 134 32.82 14.06 -3.80
C VAL A 134 33.23 14.95 -4.97
N ILE A 135 33.24 14.39 -6.17
CA ILE A 135 33.47 15.11 -7.42
C ILE A 135 32.13 15.70 -7.89
N LEU A 136 32.03 17.03 -7.88
CA LEU A 136 30.88 17.79 -8.36
C LEU A 136 30.80 17.74 -9.90
N ASP A 137 29.66 18.14 -10.46
CA ASP A 137 29.44 18.14 -11.93
C ASP A 137 30.41 19.05 -12.70
N ASN A 138 30.92 20.10 -12.06
CA ASN A 138 31.94 20.98 -12.62
C ASN A 138 33.38 20.43 -12.45
N GLY A 139 33.54 19.21 -11.92
CA GLY A 139 34.84 18.57 -11.68
C GLY A 139 35.54 19.02 -10.39
N VAL A 140 34.93 19.89 -9.58
CA VAL A 140 35.50 20.35 -8.31
C VAL A 140 35.32 19.28 -7.24
N LEU A 141 36.35 19.07 -6.42
CA LEU A 141 36.27 18.26 -5.21
C LEU A 141 35.69 19.09 -4.07
N ALA A 142 34.64 18.58 -3.42
CA ALA A 142 34.06 19.16 -2.23
C ALA A 142 33.91 18.09 -1.15
N ARG A 143 33.92 18.47 0.13
CA ARG A 143 33.74 17.49 1.20
C ARG A 143 32.32 16.97 1.21
N ASP A 144 32.14 15.70 1.53
CA ASP A 144 30.82 15.07 1.50
C ASP A 144 29.84 15.64 2.54
N ASP A 145 30.34 16.25 3.62
CA ASP A 145 29.56 16.97 4.63
C ASP A 145 29.19 18.41 4.24
N GLU A 146 29.78 18.95 3.17
CA GLU A 146 29.52 20.30 2.64
C GLU A 146 28.63 20.29 1.39
N VAL A 147 28.27 19.10 0.89
CA VAL A 147 27.56 18.93 -0.38
C VAL A 147 26.18 18.33 -0.15
N HIS A 148 25.17 18.99 -0.70
CA HIS A 148 23.81 18.46 -0.78
C HIS A 148 23.50 18.03 -2.20
N VAL A 149 23.05 16.80 -2.39
CA VAL A 149 22.59 16.31 -3.69
C VAL A 149 21.20 16.88 -3.94
N HIS A 150 21.12 17.94 -4.75
CA HIS A 150 19.85 18.40 -5.31
C HIS A 150 19.41 17.45 -6.42
N HIS A 151 18.15 17.03 -6.38
CA HIS A 151 17.55 16.20 -7.42
C HIS A 151 16.89 17.12 -8.45
N GLU A 152 17.67 17.64 -9.39
CA GLU A 152 17.15 18.37 -10.55
C GLU A 152 17.52 17.62 -11.85
N PRO A 153 16.53 17.19 -12.65
CA PRO A 153 15.08 17.24 -12.41
C PRO A 153 14.62 16.31 -11.27
N GLN A 154 13.39 16.49 -10.76
CA GLN A 154 12.85 15.56 -9.75
C GLN A 154 12.65 14.17 -10.36
N PHE A 155 12.72 13.13 -9.53
CA PHE A 155 12.54 11.75 -10.01
C PHE A 155 11.18 11.55 -10.69
N GLU A 156 10.16 12.24 -10.19
CA GLU A 156 8.82 12.23 -10.72
C GLU A 156 8.79 12.74 -12.18
N ASP A 157 9.59 13.76 -12.52
CA ASP A 157 9.72 14.29 -13.87
C ASP A 157 10.42 13.29 -14.80
N LEU A 158 11.51 12.66 -14.31
CA LEU A 158 12.22 11.61 -15.04
C LEU A 158 11.32 10.41 -15.35
N LEU A 159 10.51 10.01 -14.37
CA LEU A 159 9.55 8.92 -14.52
C LEU A 159 8.46 9.29 -15.52
N GLU A 160 7.93 10.51 -15.46
CA GLU A 160 6.92 10.98 -16.41
C GLU A 160 7.44 10.96 -17.85
N GLU A 161 8.68 11.42 -18.07
CA GLU A 161 9.33 11.38 -19.39
C GLU A 161 9.54 9.94 -19.89
N PHE A 162 10.01 9.05 -19.01
CA PHE A 162 10.20 7.64 -19.34
C PHE A 162 8.89 6.99 -19.77
N LEU A 163 7.82 7.18 -18.99
CA LEU A 163 6.51 6.62 -19.29
C LEU A 163 5.98 7.17 -20.61
N ARG A 164 6.12 8.48 -20.85
CA ARG A 164 5.73 9.13 -22.10
C ARG A 164 6.46 8.54 -23.31
N THR A 165 7.77 8.41 -23.23
CA THR A 165 8.62 7.86 -24.31
C THR A 165 8.29 6.39 -24.58
N LYS A 166 8.00 5.61 -23.53
CA LYS A 166 7.62 4.20 -23.65
C LYS A 166 6.13 3.98 -23.93
N ARG A 167 5.32 5.05 -24.02
CA ARG A 167 3.86 5.00 -24.17
C ARG A 167 3.17 4.15 -23.10
N LEU A 168 3.65 4.27 -21.86
CA LEU A 168 3.11 3.61 -20.67
C LEU A 168 2.28 4.59 -19.83
N THR A 169 1.36 4.08 -19.02
CA THR A 169 0.61 4.87 -18.04
C THR A 169 0.73 4.24 -16.64
N LEU A 170 0.65 5.07 -15.61
CA LEU A 170 0.62 4.63 -14.19
C LEU A 170 -0.74 4.07 -13.77
N GLU A 171 -1.72 4.08 -14.67
CA GLU A 171 -3.06 3.60 -14.38
C GLU A 171 -3.10 2.07 -14.46
N SER A 172 -3.74 1.45 -13.48
CA SER A 172 -3.98 0.02 -13.49
C SER A 172 -4.91 -0.34 -14.65
N ASN A 173 -4.45 -1.19 -15.57
CA ASN A 173 -5.28 -1.83 -16.62
C ASN A 173 -6.43 -2.70 -16.08
N THR A 174 -6.74 -2.63 -14.78
CA THR A 174 -7.78 -3.42 -14.11
C THR A 174 -9.19 -3.15 -14.65
N ASP A 175 -9.44 -2.03 -15.31
CA ASP A 175 -10.76 -1.76 -15.92
C ASP A 175 -10.99 -2.46 -17.27
N LYS A 176 -9.94 -2.94 -17.94
CA LYS A 176 -10.09 -3.57 -19.27
C LYS A 176 -10.41 -5.06 -19.22
N ARG A 177 -10.21 -5.74 -18.09
CA ARG A 177 -10.49 -7.18 -17.96
C ARG A 177 -11.94 -7.51 -17.56
N SER A 178 -12.74 -6.52 -17.14
CA SER A 178 -14.16 -6.75 -16.82
C SER A 178 -15.08 -6.80 -18.04
N ARG A 179 -14.61 -6.49 -19.26
CA ARG A 179 -15.45 -6.48 -20.48
C ARG A 179 -15.31 -7.71 -21.38
N ARG A 180 -14.54 -8.73 -20.97
CA ARG A 180 -14.23 -9.89 -21.83
C ARG A 180 -14.93 -11.20 -21.45
N TRP A 181 -15.74 -11.21 -20.39
CA TRP A 181 -16.45 -12.42 -19.93
C TRP A 181 -17.95 -12.45 -20.29
N ASP A 182 -18.50 -11.39 -20.90
CA ASP A 182 -19.90 -11.37 -21.37
C ASP A 182 -20.08 -11.88 -22.81
N LYS A 183 -19.07 -12.57 -23.36
CA LYS A 183 -19.13 -13.18 -24.69
C LYS A 183 -18.36 -14.50 -24.73
N LEU A 184 -18.75 -15.45 -23.90
CA LEU A 184 -18.63 -16.89 -24.18
C LEU A 184 -19.87 -17.59 -23.62
#